data_AF-A0A0K2REB2-F1
#
_entry.id   AF-A0A0K2REB2-F1
#
_cell.length_a   1.000
_cell.length_b   1.000
_cell.length_c   1.000
_cell.angle_alpha   90.00
_cell.angle_beta   90.00
_cell.angle_gamma   90.00
#
_symmetry.space_group_name_H-M   'P 1'
#
loop_
_entity.id
_entity.type
_entity.pdbx_description
1 polymer ?
#
loop_
_entity_poly.entity_id
_entity_poly.type
_entity_poly.pdbx_seq_one_letter_code
_entity_poly.pdbx_strand_id
1 'polypeptide(L)'
;MGDRLDTDILGGNRAGFATAAVLTGVDTPESILAARSSERPGYLLADLTELYEPYPEIVEEDSTFRCGKATAEVQDGLITVSGSEKDLDAWRAACAAWWAANPDAAEATSPRLEWLEN
;
A
#
# COMPACT_ATOMS: atom_id res chain seq x y z
N MET A 1 -6.26 -6.39 12.19
CA MET A 1 -5.03 -6.95 11.61
C MET A 1 -5.40 -8.26 10.96
N GLY A 2 -4.89 -8.53 9.77
CA GLY A 2 -5.19 -9.77 9.06
C GLY A 2 -4.46 -9.84 7.72
N ASP A 3 -4.57 -10.98 7.05
CA ASP A 3 -3.90 -11.26 5.77
C ASP A 3 -4.88 -11.24 4.59
N ARG A 4 -6.17 -10.94 4.86
CA ARG A 4 -7.22 -10.87 3.84
C ARG A 4 -7.90 -9.51 3.79
N LEU A 5 -7.93 -8.91 2.60
CA LEU A 5 -8.57 -7.65 2.29
C LEU A 5 -10.09 -7.73 2.40
N ASP A 6 -10.68 -8.76 1.79
CA ASP A 6 -12.14 -8.92 1.65
C ASP A 6 -12.86 -9.32 2.94
N THR A 7 -12.11 -9.74 3.97
CA THR A 7 -12.64 -10.11 5.28
C THR A 7 -12.09 -9.24 6.39
N ASP A 8 -10.78 -9.30 6.65
CA ASP A 8 -10.20 -8.73 7.86
C ASP A 8 -10.11 -7.21 7.75
N ILE A 9 -9.60 -6.73 6.61
CA ILE A 9 -9.45 -5.30 6.36
C ILE A 9 -10.82 -4.66 6.09
N LEU A 10 -11.64 -5.26 5.22
CA LEU A 10 -12.99 -4.77 4.97
C LEU A 10 -13.85 -4.72 6.24
N GLY A 11 -13.78 -5.78 7.07
CA GLY A 11 -14.48 -5.84 8.34
C GLY A 11 -14.01 -4.78 9.33
N GLY A 12 -12.69 -4.63 9.48
CA GLY A 12 -12.09 -3.62 10.34
C GLY A 12 -12.42 -2.18 9.91
N ASN A 13 -12.32 -1.88 8.61
CA ASN A 13 -12.66 -0.58 8.05
C ASN A 13 -14.15 -0.26 8.26
N ARG A 14 -15.06 -1.21 8.01
CA ARG A 14 -16.51 -1.04 8.25
C ARG A 14 -16.85 -0.83 9.72
N ALA A 15 -16.06 -1.40 10.62
CA ALA A 15 -16.21 -1.20 12.06
C ALA A 15 -15.56 0.12 12.56
N GLY A 16 -14.88 0.88 11.69
CA GLY A 16 -14.20 2.12 12.06
C GLY A 16 -12.91 1.92 12.84
N PHE A 17 -12.29 0.74 12.75
CA PHE A 17 -11.01 0.46 13.40
C PHE A 17 -9.85 0.81 12.48
N ALA A 18 -8.69 1.09 13.10
CA ALA A 18 -7.42 1.04 12.40
C ALA A 18 -7.13 -0.40 11.93
N THR A 19 -6.72 -0.56 10.67
CA THR A 19 -6.49 -1.86 10.03
C THR A 19 -5.04 -2.00 9.58
N ALA A 20 -4.49 -3.19 9.76
CA ALA A 20 -3.16 -3.54 9.28
C ALA A 20 -3.22 -4.84 8.49
N ALA A 21 -2.68 -4.83 7.27
CA ALA A 21 -2.45 -6.02 6.47
C ALA A 21 -1.08 -6.63 6.82
N VAL A 22 -1.03 -7.93 7.06
CA VAL A 22 0.21 -8.68 7.32
C VAL A 22 0.50 -9.63 6.15
N LEU A 23 1.72 -9.60 5.61
CA LEU A 23 2.09 -10.28 4.37
C LEU A 23 2.52 -11.75 4.53
N THR A 24 2.05 -12.40 5.59
CA THR A 24 2.36 -13.81 5.88
C THR A 24 1.33 -14.80 5.34
N GLY A 25 0.34 -14.31 4.58
CA GLY A 25 -0.86 -15.07 4.24
C GLY A 25 -1.36 -14.86 2.83
N VAL A 26 -2.66 -14.56 2.67
CA VAL A 26 -3.37 -14.63 1.38
C VAL A 26 -3.07 -13.45 0.44
N ASP A 27 -3.34 -12.22 0.86
CA ASP A 27 -3.18 -11.05 -0.01
C ASP A 27 -1.71 -10.61 -0.10
N THR A 28 -1.29 -10.27 -1.31
CA THR A 28 0.08 -9.86 -1.66
C THR A 28 0.18 -8.33 -1.75
N PRO A 29 1.41 -7.75 -1.79
CA PRO A 29 1.57 -6.32 -2.02
C PRO A 29 0.86 -5.80 -3.29
N GLU A 30 0.84 -6.58 -4.36
CA GLU A 30 0.14 -6.25 -5.62
C GLU A 30 -1.38 -6.17 -5.43
N SER A 31 -1.96 -7.14 -4.71
CA SER A 31 -3.39 -7.16 -4.42
C SER A 31 -3.82 -6.00 -3.52
N ILE A 32 -2.98 -5.65 -2.55
CA ILE A 32 -3.18 -4.51 -1.64
C ILE A 32 -3.09 -3.21 -2.43
N LEU A 33 -2.06 -3.06 -3.26
CA LEU A 33 -1.93 -1.92 -4.17
C LEU A 33 -3.19 -1.75 -5.02
N ALA A 34 -3.71 -2.84 -5.61
CA ALA A 34 -4.90 -2.81 -6.44
C ALA A 34 -6.23 -2.61 -5.67
N ALA A 35 -6.22 -2.60 -4.33
CA ALA A 35 -7.44 -2.66 -3.52
C ALA A 35 -8.41 -1.49 -3.81
N ARG A 36 -9.71 -1.85 -3.86
CA ARG A 36 -10.80 -0.87 -3.83
C ARG A 36 -10.80 -0.11 -2.51
N SER A 37 -11.39 1.08 -2.48
CA SER A 37 -11.28 2.00 -1.35
C SER A 37 -11.72 1.41 -0.01
N SER A 38 -12.76 0.56 0.01
CA SER A 38 -13.25 -0.07 1.24
C SER A 38 -12.31 -1.13 1.84
N GLU A 39 -11.35 -1.61 1.07
CA GLU A 39 -10.43 -2.70 1.42
C GLU A 39 -9.00 -2.21 1.67
N ARG A 40 -8.74 -0.90 1.60
CA ARG A 40 -7.40 -0.37 1.82
C ARG A 40 -7.03 -0.44 3.31
N PRO A 41 -5.94 -1.13 3.68
CA PRO A 41 -5.46 -1.12 5.05
C PRO A 41 -4.79 0.22 5.39
N GLY A 42 -4.83 0.61 6.66
CA GLY A 42 -4.07 1.76 7.16
C GLY A 42 -2.58 1.49 7.34
N TYR A 43 -2.21 0.22 7.54
CA TYR A 43 -0.83 -0.22 7.74
C TYR A 43 -0.54 -1.48 6.91
N LEU A 44 0.69 -1.56 6.41
CA LEU A 44 1.22 -2.71 5.69
C LEU A 44 2.46 -3.23 6.41
N LEU A 45 2.39 -4.47 6.91
CA LEU A 45 3.44 -5.10 7.72
C LEU A 45 3.95 -6.37 7.06
N ALA A 46 5.26 -6.61 7.11
CA ALA A 46 5.82 -7.87 6.59
C ALA A 46 5.31 -9.07 7.40
N ASP A 47 5.33 -8.95 8.73
CA ASP A 47 4.80 -9.92 9.69
C ASP A 47 4.46 -9.23 11.03
N LEU A 48 4.10 -10.02 12.04
CA LEU A 48 3.70 -9.49 13.35
C LEU A 48 4.85 -8.92 14.20
N THR A 49 6.11 -9.16 13.83
CA THR A 49 7.26 -8.61 14.56
C THR A 49 7.35 -7.10 14.41
N GLU A 50 6.87 -6.55 13.28
CA GLU A 50 6.85 -5.10 13.02
C GLU A 50 5.86 -4.32 13.90
N LEU A 51 4.96 -4.99 14.63
CA LEU A 51 4.02 -4.31 15.55
C LEU A 51 4.71 -3.57 16.69
N TYR A 52 5.95 -3.93 16.99
CA TYR A 52 6.74 -3.32 18.05
C TYR A 52 7.70 -2.24 17.54
N GLU A 53 7.72 -2.01 16.22
CA GLU A 53 8.57 -1.02 15.57
C GLU A 53 7.76 0.23 15.22
N PRO A 54 8.39 1.42 15.18
CA PRO A 54 7.76 2.60 14.61
C PRO A 54 7.35 2.35 13.16
N TYR A 55 6.09 2.63 12.82
CA TYR A 55 5.66 2.55 11.43
C TYR A 55 6.33 3.67 10.61
N PRO A 56 6.93 3.37 9.44
CA PRO A 56 7.54 4.38 8.60
C PRO A 56 6.53 5.45 8.19
N GLU A 57 6.97 6.71 8.25
CA GLU A 57 6.16 7.84 7.79
C GLU A 57 6.13 7.86 6.26
N ILE A 58 4.93 8.04 5.71
CA ILE A 58 4.71 8.27 4.28
C ILE A 58 4.49 9.77 4.10
N VAL A 59 5.34 10.40 3.30
CA VAL A 59 5.32 11.85 3.04
C VAL A 59 4.98 12.09 1.58
N GLU A 60 4.07 13.02 1.31
CA GLU A 60 3.77 13.51 -0.03
C GLU A 60 4.51 14.84 -0.28
N GLU A 61 5.28 14.92 -1.36
CA GLU A 61 6.00 16.11 -1.83
C GLU A 61 5.83 16.21 -3.35
N ASP A 62 5.22 17.28 -3.85
CA ASP A 62 5.02 17.53 -5.29
C ASP A 62 4.43 16.33 -6.08
N SER A 63 3.38 15.70 -5.54
CA SER A 63 2.73 14.48 -6.09
C SER A 63 3.61 13.22 -6.12
N THR A 64 4.78 13.27 -5.49
CA THR A 64 5.62 12.10 -5.21
C THR A 64 5.41 11.66 -3.76
N PHE A 65 5.17 10.37 -3.56
CA PHE A 65 5.04 9.76 -2.24
C PHE A 65 6.35 9.09 -1.86
N ARG A 66 6.84 9.37 -0.66
CA ARG A 66 8.09 8.83 -0.13
C ARG A 66 7.84 8.04 1.13
N CYS A 67 8.43 6.86 1.21
CA CYS A 67 8.50 6.04 2.43
C CYS A 67 9.93 5.51 2.55
N GLY A 68 10.58 5.73 3.68
CA GLY A 68 12.00 5.42 3.84
C GLY A 68 12.85 6.10 2.75
N LYS A 69 13.56 5.28 1.96
CA LYS A 69 14.36 5.74 0.80
C LYS A 69 13.63 5.60 -0.54
N ALA A 70 12.48 4.95 -0.55
CA ALA A 70 11.74 4.69 -1.78
C ALA A 70 10.78 5.83 -2.09
N THR A 71 10.55 6.07 -3.37
CA THR A 71 9.57 7.04 -3.86
C THR A 71 8.67 6.42 -4.91
N ALA A 72 7.43 6.92 -5.02
CA ALA A 72 6.49 6.53 -6.05
C ALA A 72 5.68 7.74 -6.52
N GLU A 73 5.42 7.79 -7.82
CA GLU A 73 4.55 8.79 -8.46
C GLU A 73 3.61 8.12 -9.46
N VAL A 74 2.47 8.76 -9.74
CA VAL A 74 1.46 8.26 -10.68
C VAL A 74 1.31 9.21 -11.85
N GLN A 75 1.44 8.68 -13.07
CA GLN A 75 1.13 9.40 -14.29
C GLN A 75 0.37 8.49 -15.26
N ASP A 76 -0.81 8.92 -15.73
CA ASP A 76 -1.61 8.22 -16.75
C ASP A 76 -1.82 6.70 -16.47
N GLY A 77 -2.07 6.34 -15.21
CA GLY A 77 -2.29 4.95 -14.80
C GLY A 77 -1.02 4.08 -14.72
N LEU A 78 0.16 4.68 -14.86
CA LEU A 78 1.46 4.09 -14.57
C LEU A 78 1.94 4.60 -13.22
N ILE A 79 2.40 3.68 -12.37
CA ILE A 79 3.18 3.99 -11.17
C ILE A 79 4.65 3.79 -11.52
N THR A 80 5.45 4.82 -11.31
CA THR A 80 6.90 4.70 -11.37
C THR A 80 7.42 4.70 -9.93
N VAL A 81 8.13 3.63 -9.56
CA VAL A 81 8.67 3.42 -8.21
C VAL A 81 10.18 3.42 -8.27
N SER A 82 10.82 4.38 -7.58
CA SER A 82 12.27 4.36 -7.34
C SER A 82 12.54 3.65 -6.02
N GLY A 83 12.98 2.40 -6.11
CA GLY A 83 13.13 1.50 -4.98
C GLY A 83 13.18 0.04 -5.44
N SER A 84 13.35 -0.88 -4.49
CA SER A 84 13.32 -2.31 -4.79
C SER A 84 11.93 -2.88 -4.57
N GLU A 85 11.49 -3.76 -5.47
CA GLU A 85 10.28 -4.58 -5.30
C GLU A 85 10.33 -5.46 -4.03
N LYS A 86 11.53 -5.74 -3.50
CA LYS A 86 11.72 -6.51 -2.26
C LYS A 86 11.64 -5.64 -1.00
N ASP A 87 11.57 -4.33 -1.15
CA ASP A 87 11.49 -3.38 -0.04
C ASP A 87 10.02 -2.99 0.21
N LEU A 88 9.55 -3.24 1.42
CA LEU A 88 8.17 -2.95 1.78
C LEU A 88 7.88 -1.44 1.82
N ASP A 89 8.90 -0.59 2.06
CA ASP A 89 8.75 0.85 1.96
C ASP A 89 8.42 1.30 0.53
N ALA A 90 8.94 0.61 -0.48
CA ALA A 90 8.62 0.91 -1.87
C ALA A 90 7.14 0.60 -2.19
N TRP A 91 6.60 -0.49 -1.64
CA TRP A 91 5.18 -0.81 -1.74
C TRP A 91 4.29 0.15 -0.95
N ARG A 92 4.71 0.60 0.24
CA ARG A 92 3.99 1.62 1.02
C ARG A 92 3.88 2.94 0.25
N ALA A 93 4.97 3.39 -0.36
CA ALA A 93 4.98 4.56 -1.24
C ALA A 93 4.06 4.36 -2.46
N ALA A 94 4.16 3.21 -3.15
CA ALA A 94 3.34 2.89 -4.32
C ALA A 94 1.84 2.86 -3.99
N CYS A 95 1.44 2.25 -2.87
CA CYS A 95 0.05 2.22 -2.41
C CYS A 95 -0.46 3.63 -2.15
N ALA A 96 0.30 4.45 -1.42
CA ALA A 96 -0.09 5.82 -1.13
C ALA A 96 -0.30 6.63 -2.42
N ALA A 97 0.64 6.55 -3.36
CA ALA A 97 0.55 7.24 -4.64
C ALA A 97 -0.67 6.79 -5.46
N TRP A 98 -0.87 5.48 -5.60
CA TRP A 98 -1.99 4.93 -6.38
C TRP A 98 -3.35 5.27 -5.78
N TRP A 99 -3.47 5.17 -4.47
CA TRP A 99 -4.73 5.43 -3.78
C TRP A 99 -5.06 6.92 -3.73
N ALA A 100 -4.05 7.79 -3.63
CA ALA A 100 -4.25 9.24 -3.75
C ALA A 100 -4.74 9.63 -5.15
N ALA A 101 -4.20 8.99 -6.20
CA ALA A 101 -4.68 9.18 -7.57
C ALA A 101 -6.07 8.56 -7.84
N ASN A 102 -6.47 7.56 -7.06
CA ASN A 102 -7.74 6.83 -7.19
C ASN A 102 -8.49 6.74 -5.85
N PRO A 103 -8.97 7.86 -5.30
CA PRO A 103 -9.51 7.89 -3.93
C PRO A 103 -10.78 7.05 -3.76
N ASP A 104 -11.62 6.98 -4.80
CA ASP A 104 -12.96 6.38 -4.77
C ASP A 104 -13.09 5.16 -5.69
N ALA A 105 -12.12 4.24 -5.64
CA ALA A 105 -12.16 3.00 -6.41
C ALA A 105 -13.25 2.05 -5.87
N ALA A 106 -14.26 1.76 -6.70
CA ALA A 106 -15.34 0.82 -6.36
C ALA A 106 -14.93 -0.66 -6.51
N GLU A 107 -13.98 -0.92 -7.42
CA GLU A 107 -13.46 -2.24 -7.75
C GLU A 107 -11.93 -2.25 -7.67
N ALA A 108 -11.36 -3.44 -7.45
CA ALA A 108 -9.92 -3.60 -7.45
C ALA A 108 -9.36 -3.32 -8.84
N THR A 109 -8.38 -2.42 -8.94
CA THR A 109 -7.82 -1.95 -10.22
C THR A 109 -6.31 -2.01 -10.16
N SER A 110 -5.73 -2.92 -10.94
CA SER A 110 -4.28 -3.06 -11.07
C SER A 110 -3.70 -1.92 -11.92
N PRO A 111 -2.73 -1.15 -11.39
CA PRO A 111 -1.99 -0.19 -12.18
C PRO A 111 -0.96 -0.89 -13.07
N ARG A 112 -0.40 -0.13 -14.04
CA ARG A 112 0.90 -0.49 -14.61
C ARG A 112 1.98 -0.08 -13.59
N LEU A 113 3.00 -0.92 -13.39
CA LEU A 113 4.14 -0.60 -12.52
C LEU A 113 5.44 -0.61 -13.32
N GLU A 114 6.29 0.37 -13.03
CA GLU A 114 7.68 0.42 -13.47
C GLU A 114 8.58 0.60 -12.25
N TRP A 115 9.57 -0.28 -12.10
CA TRP A 115 10.56 -0.23 -11.04
C TRP A 115 11.86 0.35 -11.57
N LEU A 116 12.34 1.42 -10.95
CA LEU A 116 13.66 2.00 -11.20
C LEU A 116 14.60 1.48 -10.10
N GLU A 117 15.42 0.48 -10.44
CA GLU A 117 16.44 -0.01 -9.53
C GLU A 117 17.55 1.05 -9.36
N ASN A 118 17.87 1.36 -8.09
CA ASN A 118 19.03 2.16 -7.69
C ASN A 118 20.20 1.26 -7.28
#